data_AF-F8GJ72-F1
#
_entry.id   AF-F8GJ72-F1
#
_cell.length_a   1.000
_cell.length_b   1.000
_cell.length_c   1.000
_cell.angle_alpha   90.00
_cell.angle_beta   90.00
_cell.angle_gamma   90.00
#
_symmetry.space_group_name_H-M   'P 1'
#
loop_
_entity.id
_entity.type
_entity.pdbx_description
1 polymer ?
#
loop_
_entity_poly.entity_id
_entity_poly.type
_entity_poly.pdbx_seq_one_letter_code
_entity_poly.pdbx_strand_id
1 'polypeptide(L)'
;MNELIFGISIEEIERITGEDLKAIKKWKKGTKEIPESALRLLRLYLKGDASALLGDDWKGYRFSGNLFYVPEWKNGFPPHEIRALFCKCQQIWSLEREIELLKRELARRNEDIDNLEVKAAFYRRQLVLESRFRMILQRSFI
;
A
#
# COMPACT_ATOMS: atom_id res chain seq x y z
N MET A 1 21.57 -35.24 -2.78
CA MET A 1 20.59 -35.53 -3.85
C MET A 1 19.39 -34.63 -3.58
N ASN A 2 19.02 -33.73 -4.49
CA ASN A 2 18.01 -32.69 -4.20
C ASN A 2 16.61 -33.32 -4.06
N GLU A 3 16.05 -33.29 -2.85
CA GLU A 3 14.70 -33.80 -2.50
C GLU A 3 13.59 -33.18 -3.37
N LEU A 4 13.83 -31.98 -3.89
CA LEU A 4 12.91 -31.24 -4.78
C LEU A 4 12.54 -31.99 -6.07
N ILE A 5 13.38 -32.92 -6.56
CA ILE A 5 13.18 -33.58 -7.86
C ILE A 5 12.59 -35.00 -7.71
N PHE A 6 12.57 -35.56 -6.49
CA PHE A 6 12.33 -36.99 -6.29
C PHE A 6 10.86 -37.41 -6.54
N GLY A 7 9.91 -36.47 -6.56
CA GLY A 7 8.48 -36.72 -6.78
C GLY A 7 7.91 -36.24 -8.11
N ILE A 8 8.70 -35.62 -8.98
CA ILE A 8 8.21 -34.93 -10.18
C ILE A 8 8.52 -35.75 -11.44
N SER A 9 7.59 -35.74 -12.39
CA SER A 9 7.79 -36.34 -13.71
C SER A 9 8.86 -35.57 -14.50
N ILE A 10 9.58 -36.26 -15.38
CA ILE A 10 10.65 -35.64 -16.18
C ILE A 10 10.07 -34.58 -17.13
N GLU A 11 8.86 -34.82 -17.64
CA GLU A 11 8.12 -33.94 -18.54
C GLU A 11 7.67 -32.65 -17.84
N GLU A 12 7.27 -32.75 -16.58
CA GLU A 12 6.88 -31.57 -15.79
C GLU A 12 8.10 -30.70 -15.44
N ILE A 13 9.26 -31.32 -15.18
CA ILE A 13 10.51 -30.58 -15.01
C ILE A 13 10.90 -29.86 -16.31
N GLU A 14 10.79 -30.53 -17.46
CA GLU A 14 11.05 -29.91 -18.77
C GLU A 14 10.13 -28.71 -19.02
N ARG A 15 8.84 -28.83 -18.68
CA ARG A 15 7.88 -27.73 -18.81
C ARG A 15 8.23 -26.54 -17.91
N ILE A 16 8.78 -26.79 -16.72
CA ILE A 16 9.13 -25.74 -15.75
C ILE A 16 10.46 -25.06 -16.10
N THR A 17 11.47 -25.84 -16.50
CA THR A 17 12.84 -25.35 -16.69
C THR A 17 13.20 -25.06 -18.14
N GLY A 18 12.47 -25.62 -19.11
CA GLY A 18 12.75 -25.52 -20.55
C GLY A 18 13.97 -26.31 -21.01
N GLU A 19 14.46 -27.24 -20.19
CA GLU A 19 15.75 -27.93 -20.39
C GLU A 19 15.58 -29.33 -21.00
N ASP A 20 16.59 -29.80 -21.74
CA ASP A 20 16.53 -31.07 -22.47
C ASP A 20 16.34 -32.28 -21.53
N LEU A 21 15.45 -33.20 -21.92
CA LEU A 21 15.16 -34.47 -21.24
C LEU A 21 16.42 -35.26 -20.87
N LYS A 22 17.48 -35.21 -21.68
CA LYS A 22 18.76 -35.87 -21.36
C LYS A 22 19.48 -35.22 -20.17
N ALA A 23 19.42 -33.89 -20.07
CA ALA A 23 19.99 -33.16 -18.94
C ALA A 23 19.20 -33.45 -17.65
N ILE A 24 17.87 -33.43 -17.73
CA ILE A 24 16.99 -33.72 -16.59
C ILE A 24 17.18 -35.15 -16.07
N LYS A 25 17.32 -36.13 -16.96
CA LYS A 25 17.65 -37.53 -16.58
C LYS A 25 18.99 -37.62 -15.84
N LYS A 26 20.00 -36.84 -16.25
CA LYS A 26 21.31 -36.78 -15.56
C LYS A 26 21.21 -36.10 -14.19
N TRP A 27 20.35 -35.08 -14.05
CA TRP A 27 20.07 -34.44 -12.76
C TRP A 27 19.41 -35.41 -11.78
N LYS A 28 18.40 -36.16 -12.23
CA LYS A 28 17.70 -37.16 -11.39
C LYS A 28 18.61 -38.31 -10.97
N LYS A 29 19.57 -38.70 -11.82
CA LYS A 29 20.62 -39.69 -11.51
C LYS A 29 21.75 -39.15 -10.63
N GLY A 30 21.82 -37.83 -10.39
CA GLY A 30 22.90 -37.20 -9.62
C GLY A 30 24.23 -37.12 -10.35
N THR A 31 24.27 -37.36 -11.66
CA THR A 31 25.51 -37.37 -12.47
C THR A 31 25.93 -35.96 -12.91
N LYS A 32 25.01 -35.00 -12.90
CA LYS A 32 25.25 -33.60 -13.26
C LYS A 32 24.55 -32.70 -12.24
N GLU A 33 25.22 -31.65 -11.79
CA GLU A 33 24.62 -30.64 -10.93
C GLU A 33 23.51 -29.88 -11.66
N ILE A 34 22.47 -29.52 -10.91
CA ILE A 34 21.34 -28.76 -11.44
C ILE A 34 21.76 -27.29 -11.49
N PRO A 35 21.63 -26.62 -12.65
CA PRO A 35 21.88 -25.18 -12.75
C PRO A 35 21.08 -24.41 -11.71
N GLU A 36 21.67 -23.35 -11.17
CA GLU A 36 21.03 -22.56 -10.12
C GLU A 36 19.71 -21.92 -10.61
N SER A 37 19.65 -21.50 -11.86
CA SER A 37 18.44 -20.99 -12.52
C SER A 37 17.30 -22.01 -12.50
N ALA A 38 17.57 -23.26 -12.90
CA ALA A 38 16.60 -24.36 -12.88
C ALA A 38 16.15 -24.67 -11.44
N LEU A 39 17.07 -24.60 -10.47
CA LEU A 39 16.76 -24.81 -9.06
C LEU A 39 15.86 -23.71 -8.48
N ARG A 40 16.06 -22.46 -8.87
CA ARG A 40 15.21 -21.32 -8.49
C ARG A 40 13.80 -21.46 -9.06
N LEU A 41 13.67 -21.86 -10.32
CA LEU A 41 12.37 -22.13 -10.96
C LEU A 41 11.63 -23.29 -10.28
N LEU A 42 12.33 -24.39 -9.99
CA LEU A 42 11.75 -25.53 -9.26
C LEU A 42 11.31 -25.12 -7.85
N ARG A 43 12.06 -24.28 -7.14
CA ARG A 43 11.65 -23.75 -5.83
C ARG A 43 10.39 -22.90 -5.92
N LEU A 44 10.28 -22.03 -6.92
CA LEU A 44 9.07 -21.25 -7.15
C LEU A 44 7.87 -22.17 -7.44
N TYR A 45 8.01 -23.12 -8.36
CA TYR A 45 6.88 -23.97 -8.77
C TYR A 45 6.42 -24.92 -7.66
N LEU A 46 7.35 -25.50 -6.90
CA LEU A 46 7.03 -26.54 -5.90
C LEU A 46 6.69 -25.99 -4.53
N LYS A 47 7.47 -25.00 -4.07
CA LYS A 47 7.28 -24.40 -2.74
C LYS A 47 6.48 -23.12 -2.80
N GLY A 48 6.23 -22.59 -4.00
CA GLY A 48 5.65 -21.26 -4.18
C GLY A 48 6.60 -20.13 -3.79
N ASP A 49 7.85 -20.42 -3.48
CA ASP A 49 8.74 -19.47 -2.79
C ASP A 49 9.21 -18.38 -3.75
N ALA A 50 8.69 -17.17 -3.54
CA ALA A 50 8.97 -16.01 -4.37
C ALA A 50 10.42 -15.51 -4.21
N SER A 51 11.03 -15.74 -3.03
CA SER A 51 12.39 -15.31 -2.73
C SER A 51 13.44 -15.93 -3.65
N ALA A 52 13.16 -17.13 -4.18
CA ALA A 52 14.06 -17.84 -5.08
C ALA A 52 14.35 -17.06 -6.37
N LEU A 53 13.44 -16.19 -6.83
CA LEU A 53 13.61 -15.41 -8.06
C LEU A 53 13.70 -13.91 -7.82
N LEU A 54 12.95 -13.39 -6.86
CA LEU A 54 12.77 -11.95 -6.68
C LEU A 54 13.71 -11.35 -5.61
N GLY A 55 14.48 -12.17 -4.90
CA GLY A 55 15.45 -11.75 -3.90
C GLY A 55 14.92 -11.80 -2.46
N ASP A 56 15.73 -11.30 -1.53
CA ASP A 56 15.52 -11.46 -0.09
C ASP A 56 14.28 -10.70 0.44
N ASP A 57 13.87 -9.62 -0.23
CA ASP A 57 12.64 -8.87 0.13
C ASP A 57 11.37 -9.72 0.01
N TRP A 58 11.43 -10.79 -0.78
CA TRP A 58 10.32 -11.71 -1.02
C TRP A 58 10.36 -12.94 -0.12
N LYS A 59 11.20 -12.94 0.91
CA LYS A 59 11.30 -14.03 1.87
C LYS A 59 9.99 -14.23 2.63
N GLY A 60 9.47 -15.46 2.57
CA GLY A 60 8.22 -15.85 3.22
C GLY A 60 6.96 -15.61 2.39
N TYR A 61 7.06 -14.88 1.27
CA TYR A 61 5.96 -14.76 0.33
C TYR A 61 5.83 -16.04 -0.50
N ARG A 62 4.59 -16.50 -0.68
CA ARG A 62 4.31 -17.75 -1.37
C ARG A 62 3.23 -17.61 -2.43
N PHE A 63 3.46 -18.15 -3.61
CA PHE A 63 2.44 -18.37 -4.63
C PHE A 63 1.93 -19.80 -4.56
N SER A 64 0.66 -20.01 -4.26
CA SER A 64 0.06 -21.35 -4.21
C SER A 64 -1.38 -21.31 -4.70
N GLY A 65 -1.77 -22.22 -5.59
CA GLY A 65 -3.15 -22.36 -6.05
C GLY A 65 -3.76 -21.07 -6.62
N ASN A 66 -3.01 -20.34 -7.46
CA ASN A 66 -3.37 -19.02 -8.02
C ASN A 66 -3.58 -17.89 -7.00
N LEU A 67 -3.22 -18.11 -5.73
CA LEU A 67 -3.27 -17.11 -4.67
C LEU A 67 -1.86 -16.69 -4.26
N PHE A 68 -1.75 -15.44 -3.84
CA PHE A 68 -0.54 -14.85 -3.29
C PHE A 68 -0.64 -14.76 -1.76
N TYR A 69 0.26 -15.42 -1.06
CA TYR A 69 0.31 -15.44 0.40
C TYR A 69 1.39 -14.49 0.89
N VAL A 70 0.96 -13.56 1.74
CA VAL A 70 1.82 -12.65 2.49
C VAL A 70 2.25 -13.36 3.79
N PRO A 71 3.52 -13.24 4.22
CA PRO A 71 3.95 -13.73 5.53
C PRO A 71 2.98 -13.25 6.62
N GLU A 72 2.65 -14.12 7.58
CA GLU A 72 1.74 -13.84 8.71
C GLU A 72 0.25 -13.79 8.38
N TRP A 73 -0.13 -13.76 7.10
CA TRP A 73 -1.53 -13.72 6.69
C TRP A 73 -2.05 -15.15 6.44
N LYS A 74 -3.20 -15.47 7.04
CA LYS A 74 -3.82 -16.80 6.91
C LYS A 74 -4.43 -17.04 5.52
N ASN A 75 -4.94 -15.98 4.90
CA ASN A 75 -5.63 -16.06 3.62
C ASN A 75 -4.71 -15.59 2.49
N GLY A 76 -4.79 -16.27 1.36
CA GLY A 76 -4.10 -15.87 0.13
C GLY A 76 -4.93 -14.86 -0.66
N PHE A 77 -4.24 -13.96 -1.36
CA PHE A 77 -4.82 -12.93 -2.20
C PHE A 77 -4.98 -13.40 -3.63
N PRO A 78 -6.18 -13.37 -4.20
CA PRO A 78 -6.35 -13.53 -5.63
C PRO A 78 -5.82 -12.27 -6.36
N PRO A 79 -5.40 -12.40 -7.63
CA PRO A 79 -4.80 -11.29 -8.38
C PRO A 79 -5.66 -10.01 -8.45
N HIS A 80 -6.98 -10.16 -8.52
CA HIS A 80 -7.90 -9.02 -8.59
C HIS A 80 -7.98 -8.25 -7.27
N GLU A 81 -7.82 -8.92 -6.12
CA GLU A 81 -7.75 -8.27 -4.81
C GLU A 81 -6.45 -7.49 -4.64
N ILE A 82 -5.32 -8.00 -5.14
CA ILE A 82 -4.05 -7.27 -5.15
C ILE A 82 -4.21 -5.94 -5.91
N ARG A 83 -4.86 -5.98 -7.07
CA ARG A 83 -5.17 -4.76 -7.84
C ARG A 83 -6.13 -3.85 -7.08
N ALA A 84 -7.15 -4.41 -6.44
CA ALA A 84 -8.10 -3.63 -5.65
C ALA A 84 -7.43 -2.94 -4.44
N LEU A 85 -6.47 -3.60 -3.79
CA LEU A 85 -5.69 -3.03 -2.68
C LEU A 85 -4.94 -1.78 -3.13
N PHE A 86 -4.29 -1.82 -4.29
CA PHE A 86 -3.63 -0.64 -4.83
C PHE A 86 -4.58 0.55 -4.99
N CYS A 87 -5.75 0.33 -5.61
CA CYS A 87 -6.76 1.40 -5.76
C CYS A 87 -7.28 1.88 -4.41
N LYS A 88 -7.50 0.98 -3.44
CA LYS A 88 -7.93 1.34 -2.08
C LYS A 88 -6.89 2.20 -1.37
N CYS A 89 -5.60 1.87 -1.47
CA CYS A 89 -4.53 2.69 -0.90
C CYS A 89 -4.51 4.10 -1.50
N GLN A 90 -4.70 4.23 -2.82
CA GLN A 90 -4.80 5.54 -3.47
C GLN A 90 -6.02 6.34 -2.99
N GLN A 91 -7.17 5.67 -2.81
CA GLN A 91 -8.37 6.29 -2.27
C GLN A 91 -8.16 6.78 -0.83
N ILE A 92 -7.57 5.95 0.03
CA ILE A 92 -7.25 6.32 1.42
C ILE A 92 -6.37 7.56 1.44
N TRP A 93 -5.29 7.57 0.65
CA TRP A 93 -4.39 8.72 0.59
C TRP A 93 -5.09 10.01 0.13
N SER A 94 -5.97 9.90 -0.87
CA SER A 94 -6.77 11.04 -1.34
C SER A 94 -7.71 11.56 -0.24
N LEU A 95 -8.40 10.67 0.46
CA LEU A 95 -9.34 11.01 1.53
C LEU A 95 -8.62 11.64 2.72
N GLU A 96 -7.46 11.11 3.11
CA GLU A 96 -6.63 11.68 4.18
C GLU A 96 -6.21 13.11 3.88
N ARG A 97 -5.79 13.37 2.64
CA ARG A 97 -5.43 14.72 2.19
C ARG A 97 -6.62 15.66 2.20
N GLU A 98 -7.79 15.20 1.76
CA GLU A 98 -9.01 16.00 1.76
C GLU A 98 -9.45 16.35 3.19
N ILE A 99 -9.39 15.38 4.12
CA ILE A 99 -9.64 15.61 5.55
C ILE A 99 -8.69 16.67 6.11
N GLU A 100 -7.41 16.62 5.75
CA GLU A 100 -6.42 17.60 6.21
C GLU A 100 -6.76 19.02 5.71
N LEU A 101 -7.12 19.15 4.43
CA LEU A 101 -7.53 20.44 3.85
C LEU A 101 -8.78 21.00 4.53
N LEU A 102 -9.81 20.15 4.71
CA LEU A 102 -11.06 20.55 5.37
C LEU A 102 -10.82 21.00 6.82
N LYS A 103 -9.95 20.32 7.56
CA LYS A 103 -9.58 20.73 8.93
C LYS A 103 -8.92 22.10 8.95
N ARG A 104 -8.05 22.41 7.98
CA ARG A 104 -7.40 23.72 7.87
C ARG A 104 -8.42 24.82 7.51
N GLU A 105 -9.35 24.54 6.61
CA GLU A 105 -10.41 25.48 6.27
C GLU A 105 -11.34 25.76 7.45
N LEU A 106 -11.70 24.74 8.22
CA LEU A 106 -12.49 24.91 9.45
C LEU A 106 -11.76 25.78 10.47
N ALA A 107 -10.46 25.54 10.70
CA ALA A 107 -9.66 26.35 11.60
C ALA A 107 -9.65 27.82 11.18
N ARG A 108 -9.39 28.09 9.89
CA ARG A 108 -9.42 29.44 9.32
C ARG A 108 -10.77 30.13 9.49
N ARG A 109 -11.87 29.42 9.20
CA ARG A 109 -13.23 29.99 9.34
C ARG A 109 -13.57 30.30 10.80
N ASN A 110 -13.13 29.47 11.75
CA ASN A 110 -13.32 29.76 13.17
C ASN A 110 -12.59 31.04 13.59
N GLU A 111 -11.33 31.22 13.16
CA GLU A 111 -10.59 32.47 13.41
C GLU A 111 -11.29 33.69 12.79
N ASP A 112 -11.82 33.56 11.56
CA ASP A 112 -12.58 34.63 10.90
C ASP A 112 -13.86 34.98 11.69
N ILE A 113 -14.58 33.98 12.22
CA ILE A 113 -15.78 34.17 13.04
C ILE A 113 -15.41 34.88 14.35
N ASP A 114 -14.38 34.43 15.06
CA ASP A 114 -13.94 35.05 16.32
C ASP A 114 -13.60 36.54 16.11
N ASN A 115 -12.89 36.84 15.01
CA ASN A 115 -12.58 38.22 14.63
C ASN A 115 -13.81 39.07 14.33
N LEU A 116 -14.82 38.49 13.66
CA LEU A 116 -16.08 39.16 13.38
C LEU A 116 -16.91 39.38 14.65
N GLU A 117 -16.90 38.45 15.60
CA GLU A 117 -17.58 38.60 16.89
C GLU A 117 -16.96 39.74 17.70
N VAL A 118 -15.63 39.85 17.74
CA VAL A 118 -14.93 40.97 18.39
C VAL A 118 -15.32 42.31 17.76
N LYS A 119 -15.32 42.39 16.43
CA LYS A 119 -15.75 43.60 15.70
C LYS A 119 -17.21 43.94 15.98
N ALA A 120 -18.10 42.95 15.95
CA ALA A 120 -19.52 43.16 16.24
C ALA A 120 -19.75 43.62 17.68
N ALA A 121 -19.04 43.05 18.66
CA ALA A 121 -19.12 43.47 20.04
C ALA A 121 -18.64 44.92 20.24
N PHE A 122 -17.57 45.32 19.56
CA PHE A 122 -17.08 46.69 19.54
C PHE A 122 -18.15 47.65 19.00
N TYR A 123 -18.70 47.38 17.81
CA TYR A 123 -19.73 48.24 17.22
C TYR A 123 -21.00 48.33 18.07
N ARG A 124 -21.43 47.23 18.71
CA ARG A 124 -22.55 47.27 19.67
C ARG A 124 -22.27 48.22 20.83
N ARG A 125 -21.07 48.18 21.41
CA ARG A 125 -20.68 49.09 22.49
C ARG A 125 -20.64 50.54 22.01
N GLN A 126 -20.11 50.79 20.81
CA GLN A 126 -20.08 52.13 20.22
C GLN A 126 -21.49 52.69 20.04
N LEU A 127 -22.42 51.92 19.46
CA LEU A 127 -23.81 52.35 19.27
C LEU A 127 -24.51 52.71 20.59
N VAL A 128 -24.27 51.95 21.66
CA VAL A 128 -24.81 52.25 22.99
C VAL A 128 -24.28 53.60 23.51
N LEU A 129 -22.99 53.88 23.31
CA LEU A 129 -22.38 55.15 23.71
C LEU A 129 -22.96 56.32 22.90
N GLU A 130 -23.03 56.19 21.57
CA GLU A 130 -23.58 57.22 20.68
C GLU A 130 -25.03 57.56 21.02
N SER A 131 -25.85 56.54 21.26
CA SER A 131 -27.25 56.68 21.69
C SER A 131 -27.37 57.44 23.02
N ARG A 132 -26.55 57.08 24.01
CA ARG A 132 -26.58 57.69 25.35
C ARG A 132 -26.15 59.16 25.35
N PHE A 133 -25.13 59.50 24.55
CA PHE A 133 -24.56 60.85 24.53
C PHE A 133 -25.13 61.76 23.43
N ARG A 134 -26.01 61.24 22.54
CA ARG A 134 -26.50 61.93 21.33
C ARG A 134 -25.36 62.53 20.48
N MET A 135 -24.23 61.85 20.45
CA MET A 135 -23.04 62.25 19.71
C MET A 135 -22.73 61.17 18.68
N ILE A 136 -22.30 61.56 17.47
CA ILE A 136 -21.78 60.63 16.47
C ILE A 136 -20.27 60.48 16.74
N LEU A 137 -19.82 59.29 17.15
CA LEU A 137 -18.40 59.02 17.36
C LEU A 137 -17.79 58.65 16.01
N GLN A 138 -17.20 59.62 15.31
CA GLN A 138 -16.46 59.33 14.07
C GLN A 138 -15.13 58.63 14.36
N ARG A 139 -15.01 57.41 13.80
CA ARG A 139 -13.81 56.57 13.56
C ARG A 139 -12.56 56.94 14.38
N SER A 140 -12.35 56.24 15.49
CA SER A 140 -11.02 56.01 16.05
C SER A 140 -10.51 54.65 15.58
N PHE A 141 -10.05 54.57 14.33
CA PHE A 141 -9.25 53.44 13.84
C PHE A 141 -7.79 53.91 13.73
N ILE A 142 -6.96 53.50 14.69
CA ILE A 142 -5.51 53.32 14.56
C ILE A 142 -5.23 51.90 15.01
#